data_AF-A0A5Q8CBH8-F1
#
_entry.id   AF-A0A5Q8CBH8-F1
#
_cell.length_a   1.000
_cell.length_b   1.000
_cell.length_c   1.000
_cell.angle_alpha   90.00
_cell.angle_beta   90.00
_cell.angle_gamma   90.00
#
_symmetry.space_group_name_H-M   'P 1'
#
loop_
_entity.id
_entity.type
_entity.pdbx_description
1 polymer ?
#
loop_
_entity_poly.entity_id
_entity_poly.type
_entity_poly.pdbx_seq_one_letter_code
_entity_poly.pdbx_strand_id
1 'polypeptide(L)' 'MRFVAVQEPPHHSWAVFDIANDKPAEHAGRALIGLTSHEARRFAAAANDEAGYRETNALASHPGE' A
#
# COMPACT_ATOMS: atom_id res chain seq x y z
N MET A 1 -5.03 -6.98 -0.48
CA MET A 1 -4.57 -5.77 0.26
C MET A 1 -4.71 -4.57 -0.67
N ARG A 2 -5.07 -3.39 -0.14
CA ARG A 2 -5.19 -2.20 -0.99
C ARG A 2 -4.59 -1.00 -0.28
N PHE A 3 -3.73 -0.28 -0.98
CA PHE A 3 -2.95 0.81 -0.44
C PHE A 3 -3.37 2.13 -1.08
N VAL A 4 -3.52 3.17 -0.27
CA VAL A 4 -3.94 4.50 -0.71
C VAL A 4 -3.02 5.58 -0.16
N ALA A 5 -2.66 6.54 -1.01
CA ALA A 5 -1.94 7.73 -0.58
C ALA A 5 -2.93 8.74 -0.01
N VAL A 6 -2.73 9.14 1.24
CA VAL A 6 -3.59 10.09 1.96
C VAL A 6 -2.75 11.27 2.43
N GLN A 7 -3.27 12.48 2.29
CA GLN A 7 -2.63 13.66 2.84
C GLN A 7 -2.95 13.78 4.34
N GLU A 8 -1.92 13.93 5.16
CA GLU A 8 -1.99 14.14 6.60
C GLU A 8 -2.00 15.65 6.92
N PRO A 9 -3.11 16.21 7.43
CA PRO A 9 -3.12 17.56 8.00
C PRO A 9 -2.43 17.59 9.37
N PRO A 10 -1.80 18.71 9.78
CA PRO A 10 -1.74 20.02 9.11
C PRO A 10 -0.52 20.22 8.19
N HIS A 11 0.41 19.26 8.12
CA HIS A 11 1.74 19.46 7.54
C HIS A 11 1.82 19.26 6.02
N HIS A 12 0.68 19.12 5.32
CA HIS A 12 0.59 18.76 3.89
C HIS A 12 1.42 17.53 3.49
N SER A 13 1.85 16.75 4.48
CA SER A 13 2.63 15.54 4.31
C SER A 13 1.72 14.41 3.86
N TRP A 14 2.28 13.36 3.30
CA TRP A 14 1.52 12.23 2.79
C TRP A 14 1.91 10.94 3.49
N ALA A 15 0.93 10.09 3.70
CA ALA A 15 1.12 8.73 4.18
C ALA A 15 0.52 7.73 3.19
N VAL A 16 1.01 6.50 3.24
CA VAL A 16 0.35 5.37 2.57
C VAL A 16 -0.40 4.57 3.62
N PHE A 17 -1.71 4.38 3.41
CA PHE A 17 -2.57 3.60 4.28
C PHE A 17 -2.98 2.28 3.62
N ASP A 18 -2.91 1.18 4.36
CA ASP A 18 -3.55 -0.07 3.98
C ASP A 18 -5.01 -0.05 4.45
N ILE A 19 -5.93 0.11 3.51
CA ILE A 19 -7.37 0.14 3.79
C ILE A 19 -7.92 -1.24 4.18
N ALA A 20 -7.22 -2.33 3.86
CA ALA A 20 -7.67 -3.66 4.28
C ALA A 20 -7.38 -3.93 5.76
N ASN A 21 -6.34 -3.28 6.30
CA ASN A 21 -5.86 -3.49 7.65
C ASN A 21 -6.01 -2.27 8.57
N ASP A 22 -6.60 -1.20 8.06
CA ASP A 22 -6.83 0.09 8.73
C ASP A 22 -5.58 0.63 9.44
N LYS A 23 -4.41 0.49 8.80
CA LYS A 23 -3.12 0.88 9.38
C LYS A 23 -2.19 1.53 8.35
N PRO A 24 -1.19 2.32 8.78
CA PRO A 24 -0.17 2.83 7.88
C PRO A 24 0.58 1.68 7.22
N ALA A 25 0.85 1.79 5.92
CA ALA A 25 1.66 0.83 5.22
C ALA A 25 3.09 0.89 5.74
N GLU A 26 3.70 -0.27 5.91
CA GLU A 26 5.08 -0.41 6.38
C GLU A 26 5.97 -0.87 5.24
N HIS A 27 7.12 -0.22 5.09
CA HIS A 27 8.17 -0.62 4.16
C HIS A 27 9.47 -0.80 4.94
N ALA A 28 10.10 -1.98 4.81
CA ALA A 28 11.32 -2.33 5.53
C ALA A 28 11.23 -2.10 7.07
N GLY A 29 10.06 -2.36 7.66
CA GLY A 29 9.81 -2.17 9.09
C GLY A 29 9.65 -0.71 9.52
N ARG A 30 9.37 0.21 8.58
CA ARG A 30 9.07 1.61 8.87
C ARG A 30 7.76 2.03 8.23
N ALA A 31 6.94 2.75 9.00
CA ALA A 31 5.70 3.32 8.47
C ALA A 31 6.00 4.37 7.39
N LEU A 32 5.28 4.28 6.27
CA LEU A 32 5.35 5.22 5.16
C LEU A 32 4.52 6.46 5.47
N ILE A 33 5.02 7.28 6.39
CA ILE A 33 4.43 8.56 6.84
C ILE A 33 5.40 9.71 6.59
N GLY A 34 4.89 10.94 6.45
CA GLY A 34 5.74 12.12 6.23
C GLY A 34 6.33 12.22 4.81
N LEU A 35 5.74 11.55 3.83
CA LEU A 35 6.20 11.51 2.45
C LEU A 35 5.75 12.75 1.66
N THR A 36 6.39 12.98 0.51
CA THR A 36 5.80 13.86 -0.51
C THR A 36 4.64 13.17 -1.23
N SER A 37 3.77 13.97 -1.87
CA SER A 37 2.65 13.45 -2.68
C SER A 37 3.08 12.47 -3.76
N HIS A 38 4.23 12.73 -4.39
CA HIS A 38 4.78 11.88 -5.44
C HIS A 38 5.28 10.55 -4.88
N GLU A 39 6.00 10.57 -3.75
CA GLU A 39 6.47 9.35 -3.08
C GLU A 39 5.31 8.49 -2.61
N ALA A 40 4.33 9.06 -1.90
CA ALA A 40 3.19 8.31 -1.41
C ALA A 40 2.41 7.63 -2.56
N ARG A 41 2.19 8.34 -3.68
CA ARG A 41 1.55 7.76 -4.86
C ARG A 41 2.37 6.63 -5.48
N ARG A 42 3.70 6.79 -5.58
CA ARG A 42 4.58 5.73 -6.10
C ARG A 42 4.54 4.49 -5.21
N PHE A 43 4.65 4.66 -3.89
CA PHE A 43 4.59 3.55 -2.95
C PHE A 43 3.23 2.86 -2.95
N ALA A 44 2.13 3.60 -2.95
CA ALA A 44 0.79 3.02 -3.03
C ALA A 44 0.60 2.24 -4.34
N ALA A 45 1.06 2.77 -5.48
CA ALA A 45 0.98 2.06 -6.76
C ALA A 45 1.80 0.76 -6.74
N ALA A 46 3.06 0.83 -6.31
CA ALA A 46 3.94 -0.35 -6.24
C ALA A 46 3.39 -1.43 -5.29
N ALA A 47 2.86 -1.03 -4.13
CA ALA A 47 2.29 -1.96 -3.16
C ALA A 47 0.98 -2.60 -3.68
N ASN A 48 0.16 -1.84 -4.42
CA ASN A 48 -1.03 -2.39 -5.08
C ASN A 48 -0.69 -3.36 -6.21
N ASP A 49 0.36 -3.07 -7.01
CA ASP A 49 0.85 -3.95 -8.08
C ASP A 49 1.35 -5.29 -7.52
N GLU A 50 2.18 -5.24 -6.46
CA GLU A 50 2.64 -6.42 -5.71
C GLU A 50 1.45 -7.20 -5.12
N ALA A 51 0.49 -6.52 -4.50
CA ALA A 51 -0.69 -7.16 -3.93
C ALA A 51 -1.55 -7.86 -5.00
N GLY A 52 -1.72 -7.23 -6.17
CA GLY A 52 -2.43 -7.82 -7.30
C GLY A 52 -1.69 -9.03 -7.90
N TYR A 53 -0.37 -8.96 -8.00
CA TYR A 53 0.45 -10.09 -8.45
C TYR A 53 0.35 -11.28 -7.48
N ARG A 54 0.36 -11.04 -6.17
CA ARG A 54 0.18 -12.10 -5.17
C ARG A 54 -1.21 -12.70 -5.20
N GLU A 55 -2.25 -11.88 -5.37
CA GLU A 55 -3.63 -12.35 -5.46
C GLU A 55 -3.87 -13.22 -6.69
N THR A 56 -3.37 -12.80 -7.85
CA THR A 56 -3.43 -13.60 -9.08
C THR A 56 -2.64 -14.90 -8.98
N ASN A 57 -1.46 -14.88 -8.34
CA ASN A 57 -0.68 -16.10 -8.12
C ASN A 57 -1.32 -17.03 -7.07
N ALA A 58 -1.96 -16.50 -6.03
CA ALA A 58 -2.71 -17.30 -5.06
C ALA A 58 -3.89 -17.99 -5.75
N LEU A 59 -4.69 -17.25 -6.53
CA LEU A 59 -5.79 -17.83 -7.31
C LEU A 59 -5.30 -18.88 -8.32
N ALA A 60 -4.13 -18.70 -8.93
CA ALA A 60 -3.53 -19.69 -9.83
C ALA A 60 -2.98 -20.92 -9.09
N SER A 61 -2.61 -20.77 -7.80
CA SER A 61 -2.11 -21.85 -6.93
C SER A 61 -3.23 -22.66 -6.27
N HIS A 62 -4.50 -22.36 -6.55
CA HIS A 62 -5.65 -23.18 -6.15
C HIS A 62 -6.21 -23.98 -7.35
N PRO A 63 -5.46 -24.92 -7.97
CA PRO A 63 -6.09 -25.84 -8.91
C PRO A 63 -6.90 -26.87 -8.10
N GLY A 64 -8.23 -26.72 -8.13
CA GLY A 64 -9.24 -27.75 -7.91
C GLY A 64 -9.06 -28.73 -6.73
N GLU A 65 -9.93 -28.61 -5.74
CA GLU A 65 -10.41 -29.81 -5.02
C GLU A 65 -11.35 -30.64 -5.92
#